data_AF-A0A358NE94-F1
#
_entry.id   AF-A0A358NE94-F1
#
_cell.length_a   1.000
_cell.length_b   1.000
_cell.length_c   1.000
_cell.angle_alpha   90.00
_cell.angle_beta   90.00
_cell.angle_gamma   90.00
#
_symmetry.space_group_name_H-M   'P 1'
#
loop_
_entity.id
_entity.type
_entity.pdbx_description
1 polymer ?
#
loop_
_entity_poly.entity_id
_entity_poly.type
_entity_poly.pdbx_seq_one_letter_code
_entity_poly.pdbx_strand_id
1 'polypeptide(L)'
;MATNHTCISFTDSAGRDFKIIKTKASNIKLVNLGTPQKIRDTSYYGMNASFFNTTPVNGKYKILNIAYQDGVNVGSGVDSEDGRRNSVGTALIYWNGTSLLYADNVVFDSSSYVPKTSGSWAQGGIGLFLCNTLWETFYKDQLTSQQISDLDGGSARTGVLINTNTKDVYLIMSRILTTTVFDLRRAMMEYAGLSEGGSSGYWKGILLDGGRSAQLRGETIDYTVLSPLVARGVPQIIALKNNN
;
A
#
# COMPACT_ATOMS: atom_id res chain seq x y z
N MET A 1 6.99 -27.59 3.40
CA MET A 1 5.83 -26.76 3.81
C MET A 1 5.45 -25.91 2.60
N ALA A 2 4.15 -25.74 2.31
CA ALA A 2 3.74 -24.89 1.19
C ALA A 2 3.94 -23.43 1.59
N THR A 3 4.81 -22.70 0.89
CA THR A 3 5.08 -21.29 1.15
C THR A 3 3.80 -20.49 0.94
N ASN A 4 3.35 -19.74 1.96
CA ASN A 4 2.10 -18.96 1.88
C ASN A 4 2.22 -17.68 1.06
N HIS A 5 3.40 -17.44 0.48
CA HIS A 5 3.73 -16.28 -0.31
C HIS A 5 4.83 -16.60 -1.32
N THR A 6 5.07 -15.70 -2.27
CA THR A 6 6.16 -15.79 -3.23
C THR A 6 6.82 -14.43 -3.40
N CYS A 7 8.15 -14.43 -3.36
CA CYS A 7 8.96 -13.25 -3.63
C CYS A 7 9.33 -13.22 -5.12
N ILE A 8 9.02 -12.12 -5.80
CA ILE A 8 9.14 -11.98 -7.26
C ILE A 8 9.99 -10.75 -7.56
N SER A 9 10.91 -10.89 -8.51
CA SER A 9 11.57 -9.77 -9.17
C SER A 9 10.94 -9.58 -10.53
N PHE A 10 10.48 -8.38 -10.83
CA PHE A 10 9.84 -8.01 -12.09
C PHE A 10 10.57 -6.82 -12.68
N THR A 11 10.90 -6.87 -13.96
CA THR A 11 11.47 -5.74 -14.70
C THR A 11 10.46 -5.31 -15.73
N ASP A 12 10.03 -4.05 -15.70
CA ASP A 12 9.07 -3.53 -16.69
C ASP A 12 9.71 -3.37 -18.07
N SER A 13 8.88 -3.13 -19.08
CA SER A 13 9.31 -2.90 -20.47
C SER A 13 10.27 -1.72 -20.66
N ALA A 14 10.41 -0.84 -19.67
CA ALA A 14 11.37 0.26 -19.67
C ALA A 14 12.66 -0.07 -18.88
N GLY A 15 12.84 -1.32 -18.45
CA GLY A 15 14.04 -1.78 -17.76
C GLY A 15 14.08 -1.43 -16.28
N ARG A 16 12.94 -1.10 -15.65
CA ARG A 16 12.89 -0.74 -14.23
C ARG A 16 12.55 -1.93 -13.36
N ASP A 17 13.33 -2.11 -12.30
CA ASP A 17 13.17 -3.22 -11.38
C ASP A 17 12.16 -2.93 -10.27
N PHE A 18 11.22 -3.85 -10.12
CA PHE A 18 10.23 -3.93 -9.06
C PHE A 18 10.41 -5.23 -8.28
N LYS A 19 10.09 -5.14 -6.99
CA LYS A 19 10.11 -6.27 -6.07
C LYS A 19 8.71 -6.46 -5.55
N ILE A 20 8.26 -7.70 -5.54
CA ILE A 20 6.86 -8.04 -5.30
C ILE A 20 6.78 -9.20 -4.32
N ILE A 21 5.94 -9.05 -3.31
CA ILE A 21 5.46 -10.19 -2.52
C ILE A 21 4.04 -10.51 -2.97
N LYS A 22 3.85 -11.69 -3.56
CA LYS A 22 2.55 -12.25 -3.89
C LYS A 22 2.07 -13.12 -2.73
N THR A 23 0.83 -12.94 -2.29
CA THR A 23 0.22 -13.74 -1.22
C THR A 23 -1.31 -13.78 -1.36
N LYS A 24 -2.00 -14.59 -0.55
CA LYS A 24 -3.46 -14.54 -0.43
C LYS A 24 -3.90 -13.43 0.52
N ALA A 25 -5.05 -12.82 0.25
CA ALA A 25 -5.66 -11.80 1.11
C ALA A 25 -5.84 -12.28 2.57
N SER A 26 -6.15 -13.56 2.77
CA SER A 26 -6.29 -14.17 4.10
C SER A 26 -4.98 -14.17 4.91
N ASN A 27 -3.82 -14.11 4.24
CA ASN A 27 -2.49 -14.09 4.85
C ASN A 27 -1.97 -12.66 5.12
N ILE A 28 -2.73 -11.62 4.78
CA ILE A 28 -2.39 -10.23 5.12
C ILE A 28 -2.81 -9.92 6.56
N LYS A 29 -1.97 -9.16 7.27
CA LYS A 29 -2.28 -8.54 8.56
C LYS A 29 -1.75 -7.10 8.58
N LEU A 30 -2.56 -6.14 8.99
CA LEU A 30 -2.09 -4.77 9.24
C LEU A 30 -1.55 -4.66 10.66
N VAL A 31 -0.40 -4.00 10.81
CA VAL A 31 0.29 -3.88 12.10
C VAL A 31 0.66 -2.43 12.36
N ASN A 32 0.21 -1.93 13.51
CA ASN A 32 0.76 -0.72 14.11
C ASN A 32 2.04 -1.09 14.88
N LEU A 33 3.15 -0.43 14.56
CA LEU A 33 4.46 -0.63 15.20
C LEU A 33 4.65 0.29 16.43
N GLY A 34 3.71 1.20 16.69
CA GLY A 34 3.76 2.18 17.76
C GLY A 34 4.82 3.23 17.45
N THR A 35 6.02 3.05 18.00
CA THR A 35 7.17 3.86 17.62
C THR A 35 7.61 3.47 16.20
N PRO A 36 7.85 4.43 15.29
CA PRO A 36 8.23 4.08 13.93
C PRO A 36 9.50 3.21 13.87
N GLN A 37 9.39 2.07 13.19
CA GLN A 37 10.47 1.10 13.02
C GLN A 37 10.68 0.80 11.54
N LYS A 38 11.90 0.41 11.17
CA LYS A 38 12.15 -0.15 9.83
C LYS A 38 11.67 -1.60 9.82
N ILE A 39 11.16 -2.08 8.70
CA ILE A 39 10.62 -3.45 8.60
C ILE A 39 11.70 -4.50 8.91
N ARG A 40 12.94 -4.25 8.48
CA ARG A 40 14.10 -5.10 8.78
C ARG A 40 14.39 -5.25 10.28
N ASP A 41 14.01 -4.24 11.08
CA ASP A 41 14.23 -4.23 12.53
C ASP A 41 13.05 -4.89 13.29
N THR A 42 12.05 -5.42 12.56
CA THR A 42 10.92 -6.20 13.09
C THR A 42 11.07 -7.69 12.78
N SER A 43 10.13 -8.52 13.21
CA SER A 43 10.05 -9.94 12.79
C SER A 43 9.16 -10.16 11.56
N TYR A 44 8.60 -9.10 10.97
CA TYR A 44 7.61 -9.22 9.90
C TYR A 44 8.23 -9.33 8.51
N TYR A 45 7.63 -10.17 7.68
CA TYR A 45 7.64 -9.99 6.22
C TYR A 45 6.46 -9.12 5.83
N GLY A 46 6.64 -8.22 4.87
CA GLY A 46 5.67 -7.21 4.52
C GLY A 46 6.26 -5.99 3.82
N MET A 47 5.47 -4.93 3.81
CA MET A 47 5.76 -3.66 3.16
C MET A 47 5.30 -2.51 4.04
N ASN A 48 5.89 -1.32 3.86
CA ASN A 48 5.34 -0.13 4.49
C ASN A 48 3.95 0.16 3.90
N ALA A 49 3.19 0.98 4.62
CA ALA A 49 1.77 1.12 4.35
C ALA A 49 1.34 2.59 4.25
N SER A 50 0.53 3.06 5.21
CA SER A 50 -0.10 4.37 5.17
C SER A 50 0.89 5.53 5.09
N PHE A 51 0.47 6.62 4.45
CA PHE A 51 1.08 7.92 4.66
C PHE A 51 0.94 8.32 6.13
N PHE A 52 1.85 9.14 6.64
CA PHE A 52 1.81 9.62 8.02
C PHE A 52 2.36 11.04 8.13
N ASN A 53 1.98 11.76 9.19
CA ASN A 53 2.52 13.08 9.44
C ASN A 53 4.05 13.04 9.60
N THR A 54 4.77 14.09 9.21
CA THR A 54 6.24 14.10 9.34
C THR A 54 6.71 14.52 10.72
N THR A 55 5.84 15.16 11.49
CA THR A 55 6.11 15.64 12.86
C THR A 55 5.28 14.85 13.86
N PRO A 56 5.90 14.20 14.86
CA PRO A 56 5.16 13.44 15.85
C PRO A 56 4.36 14.35 16.79
N VAL A 57 3.23 13.85 17.27
CA VAL A 57 2.43 14.45 18.33
C VAL A 57 2.55 13.53 19.54
N ASN A 58 3.08 14.06 20.66
CA ASN A 58 3.34 13.26 21.87
C ASN A 58 4.15 11.98 21.60
N GLY A 59 5.17 12.06 20.74
CA GLY A 59 6.02 10.93 20.38
C GLY A 59 5.40 9.90 19.43
N LYS A 60 4.19 10.16 18.91
CA LYS A 60 3.46 9.27 18.01
C LYS A 60 3.22 9.92 16.65
N TYR A 61 3.12 9.10 15.62
CA TYR A 61 2.89 9.54 14.24
C TYR A 61 1.48 9.13 13.80
N LYS A 62 0.68 10.11 13.36
CA LYS A 62 -0.68 9.92 12.88
C LYS A 62 -0.61 9.32 11.49
N ILE A 63 -1.25 8.17 11.27
CA ILE A 63 -1.43 7.65 9.92
C ILE A 63 -2.58 8.39 9.22
N LEU A 64 -2.41 8.67 7.94
CA LEU A 64 -3.28 9.52 7.13
C LEU A 64 -4.23 8.72 6.23
N ASN A 65 -4.32 7.41 6.45
CA ASN A 65 -5.19 6.51 5.74
C ASN A 65 -6.03 5.68 6.71
N ILE A 66 -7.19 5.23 6.25
CA ILE A 66 -7.98 4.23 6.96
C ILE A 66 -7.15 2.94 7.07
N ALA A 67 -7.00 2.42 8.29
CA ALA A 67 -6.31 1.16 8.50
C ALA A 67 -7.02 0.38 9.62
N TYR A 68 -7.51 -0.81 9.28
CA TYR A 68 -8.26 -1.69 10.19
C TYR A 68 -7.78 -3.13 10.10
N GLN A 69 -7.66 -3.80 11.24
CA GLN A 69 -7.34 -5.22 11.36
C GLN A 69 -8.27 -5.87 12.38
N ASP A 70 -8.92 -6.96 11.99
CA ASP A 70 -9.90 -7.70 12.83
C ASP A 70 -10.98 -6.78 13.42
N GLY A 71 -11.39 -5.79 12.63
CA GLY A 71 -12.37 -4.77 12.99
C GLY A 71 -11.89 -3.67 13.93
N VAL A 72 -10.61 -3.66 14.30
CA VAL A 72 -9.99 -2.67 15.17
C VAL A 72 -9.13 -1.71 14.35
N ASN A 73 -9.20 -0.41 14.68
CA ASN A 73 -8.33 0.61 14.11
C ASN A 73 -6.86 0.33 14.43
N VAL A 74 -5.98 0.42 13.42
CA VAL A 74 -4.53 0.26 13.60
C VAL A 74 -3.75 1.58 13.45
N GLY A 75 -4.38 2.71 13.80
CA GLY A 75 -3.71 3.99 13.98
C GLY A 75 -2.92 4.05 15.29
N SER A 76 -2.07 5.05 15.44
CA SER A 76 -1.18 5.25 16.61
C SER A 76 -1.91 5.82 17.84
N GLY A 77 -3.15 6.25 17.68
CA GLY A 77 -3.94 6.94 18.70
C GLY A 77 -3.44 8.35 18.97
N VAL A 78 -3.03 9.08 17.93
CA VAL A 78 -2.68 10.51 18.00
C VAL A 78 -3.93 11.37 18.21
N ASP A 79 -5.00 11.10 17.49
CA ASP A 79 -6.29 11.79 17.59
C ASP A 79 -7.44 10.86 17.17
N SER A 80 -8.66 11.40 17.11
CA SER A 80 -9.87 10.64 16.75
C SER A 80 -9.93 10.22 15.28
N GLU A 81 -9.08 10.74 14.42
CA GLU A 81 -9.06 10.44 12.97
C GLU A 81 -7.90 9.52 12.56
N ASP A 82 -6.91 9.33 13.44
CA ASP A 82 -5.74 8.46 13.23
C ASP A 82 -6.15 7.04 12.83
N GLY A 83 -5.88 6.64 11.59
CA GLY A 83 -6.30 5.36 11.02
C GLY A 83 -7.80 5.24 10.70
N ARG A 84 -8.58 6.31 10.89
CA ARG A 84 -10.04 6.35 10.67
C ARG A 84 -10.46 7.24 9.50
N ARG A 85 -9.55 8.07 9.00
CA ARG A 85 -9.80 8.97 7.89
C ARG A 85 -8.73 8.82 6.81
N ASN A 86 -9.18 8.72 5.57
CA ASN A 86 -8.36 8.90 4.40
C ASN A 86 -8.16 10.42 4.17
N SER A 87 -7.02 10.93 4.63
CA SER A 87 -6.59 12.32 4.43
C SER A 87 -5.63 12.47 3.25
N VAL A 88 -5.12 11.35 2.72
CA VAL A 88 -4.33 11.24 1.50
C VAL A 88 -4.93 10.12 0.65
N GLY A 89 -5.48 10.43 -0.52
CA GLY A 89 -6.21 9.44 -1.32
C GLY A 89 -7.62 9.17 -0.78
N THR A 90 -8.47 8.48 -1.55
CA THR A 90 -9.82 8.07 -1.09
C THR A 90 -10.16 6.63 -1.48
N ALA A 91 -9.18 5.86 -1.96
CA ALA A 91 -9.37 4.46 -2.28
C ALA A 91 -9.19 3.57 -1.06
N LEU A 92 -9.85 2.41 -1.07
CA LEU A 92 -9.79 1.39 -0.05
C LEU A 92 -9.65 0.02 -0.69
N ILE A 93 -8.67 -0.76 -0.24
CA ILE A 93 -8.62 -2.21 -0.46
C ILE A 93 -8.97 -2.88 0.87
N TYR A 94 -9.87 -3.86 0.83
CA TYR A 94 -10.30 -4.54 2.05
C TYR A 94 -10.62 -6.02 1.83
N TRP A 95 -10.45 -6.77 2.89
CA TRP A 95 -10.81 -8.18 3.02
C TRP A 95 -11.86 -8.31 4.11
N ASN A 96 -13.04 -8.82 3.78
CA ASN A 96 -14.15 -8.93 4.74
C ASN A 96 -14.19 -10.28 5.49
N GLY A 97 -13.16 -11.12 5.35
CA GLY A 97 -13.14 -12.50 5.85
C GLY A 97 -13.36 -13.55 4.75
N THR A 98 -13.98 -13.17 3.64
CA THR A 98 -14.35 -14.10 2.55
C THR A 98 -13.95 -13.59 1.16
N SER A 99 -14.06 -12.28 0.94
CA SER A 99 -13.84 -11.63 -0.36
C SER A 99 -12.83 -10.50 -0.24
N LEU A 100 -11.97 -10.39 -1.26
CA LEU A 100 -11.05 -9.27 -1.45
C LEU A 100 -11.70 -8.26 -2.38
N LEU A 101 -11.79 -7.01 -1.93
CA LEU A 101 -12.63 -5.98 -2.53
C LEU A 101 -11.87 -4.65 -2.61
N TYR A 102 -12.42 -3.76 -3.44
CA TYR A 102 -11.94 -2.39 -3.65
C TYR A 102 -13.14 -1.44 -3.61
N ALA A 103 -12.96 -0.27 -3.02
CA ALA A 103 -13.90 0.83 -3.09
C ALA A 103 -13.15 2.15 -3.32
N ASP A 104 -13.75 3.06 -4.06
CA ASP A 104 -13.34 4.44 -4.22
C ASP A 104 -14.19 5.38 -3.34
N ASN A 105 -13.76 6.63 -3.22
CA ASN A 105 -14.48 7.68 -2.50
C ASN A 105 -14.80 7.35 -1.02
N VAL A 106 -13.93 6.56 -0.38
CA VAL A 106 -14.02 6.22 1.05
C VAL A 106 -13.18 7.21 1.86
N VAL A 107 -13.84 8.21 2.44
CA VAL A 107 -13.15 9.25 3.24
C VAL A 107 -13.06 8.88 4.72
N PHE A 108 -14.12 8.30 5.29
CA PHE A 108 -14.22 7.98 6.70
C PHE A 108 -14.52 6.50 6.95
N ASP A 109 -14.10 6.02 8.11
CA ASP A 109 -14.28 4.64 8.55
C ASP A 109 -15.70 4.27 8.99
N SER A 110 -16.63 5.22 8.96
CA SER A 110 -18.09 5.02 9.05
C SER A 110 -18.68 4.43 7.77
N SER A 111 -17.92 4.41 6.67
CA SER A 111 -18.33 3.73 5.44
C SER A 111 -18.55 2.23 5.68
N SER A 112 -19.62 1.68 5.08
CA SER A 112 -19.92 0.25 5.11
C SER A 112 -18.84 -0.62 4.46
N TYR A 113 -17.95 -0.02 3.66
CA TYR A 113 -16.82 -0.72 3.06
C TYR A 113 -15.67 -1.01 4.03
N VAL A 114 -15.64 -0.38 5.22
CA VAL A 114 -14.59 -0.65 6.22
C VAL A 114 -15.07 -1.78 7.14
N PRO A 115 -14.64 -3.04 6.93
CA PRO A 115 -15.11 -4.15 7.74
C PRO A 115 -14.71 -3.99 9.21
N LYS A 116 -15.67 -4.23 10.11
CA LYS A 116 -15.52 -4.14 11.57
C LYS A 116 -15.63 -5.51 12.24
N THR A 117 -15.24 -6.57 11.54
CA THR A 117 -15.39 -7.97 11.98
C THR A 117 -14.05 -8.66 12.17
N SER A 118 -14.00 -9.68 13.03
CA SER A 118 -12.82 -10.53 13.20
C SER A 118 -12.46 -11.24 11.88
N GLY A 119 -11.16 -11.39 11.59
CA GLY A 119 -10.64 -12.00 10.37
C GLY A 119 -10.61 -11.07 9.15
N SER A 120 -11.01 -9.81 9.31
CA SER A 120 -11.05 -8.78 8.26
C SER A 120 -9.84 -7.84 8.31
N TRP A 121 -9.59 -7.12 7.22
CA TRP A 121 -8.67 -5.98 7.22
C TRP A 121 -9.06 -4.95 6.15
N ALA A 122 -8.64 -3.71 6.33
CA ALA A 122 -8.88 -2.62 5.37
C ALA A 122 -7.70 -1.65 5.35
N GLN A 123 -7.20 -1.31 4.16
CA GLN A 123 -6.09 -0.38 3.95
C GLN A 123 -6.50 0.68 2.93
N GLY A 124 -6.44 1.94 3.35
CA GLY A 124 -6.62 3.10 2.50
C GLY A 124 -5.36 3.47 1.72
N GLY A 125 -5.54 4.18 0.63
CA GLY A 125 -4.45 4.72 -0.19
C GLY A 125 -5.00 5.57 -1.34
N ILE A 126 -4.14 5.90 -2.29
CA ILE A 126 -4.55 6.70 -3.47
C ILE A 126 -4.88 5.74 -4.61
N GLY A 127 -6.10 5.79 -5.13
CA GLY A 127 -6.53 4.94 -6.25
C GLY A 127 -5.71 5.21 -7.51
N LEU A 128 -5.26 4.14 -8.17
CA LEU A 128 -4.47 4.21 -9.41
C LEU A 128 -5.31 4.08 -10.70
N PHE A 129 -6.60 3.75 -10.60
CA PHE A 129 -7.54 3.63 -11.73
C PHE A 129 -6.93 2.93 -12.95
N LEU A 130 -6.50 1.69 -12.75
CA LEU A 130 -5.84 0.88 -13.79
C LEU A 130 -6.71 0.80 -15.06
N CYS A 131 -6.04 0.86 -16.22
CA CYS A 131 -6.64 0.89 -17.57
C CYS A 131 -7.52 2.10 -17.91
N ASN A 132 -7.85 2.98 -16.97
CA ASN A 132 -8.67 4.14 -17.24
C ASN A 132 -7.85 5.27 -17.88
N THR A 133 -8.24 5.73 -19.07
CA THR A 133 -7.53 6.81 -19.78
C THR A 133 -7.58 8.17 -19.07
N LEU A 134 -8.55 8.37 -18.16
CA LEU A 134 -8.68 9.55 -17.30
C LEU A 134 -8.09 9.32 -15.89
N TRP A 135 -7.25 8.29 -15.71
CA TRP A 135 -6.70 7.94 -14.40
C TRP A 135 -5.99 9.11 -13.71
N GLU A 136 -5.30 9.97 -14.46
CA GLU A 136 -4.53 11.07 -13.89
C GLU A 136 -5.44 12.12 -13.25
N THR A 137 -6.57 12.42 -13.90
CA THR A 137 -7.62 13.30 -13.36
C THR A 137 -8.15 12.70 -12.06
N PHE A 138 -8.59 11.43 -12.07
CA PHE A 138 -9.13 10.79 -10.88
C PHE A 138 -8.09 10.60 -9.76
N TYR A 139 -6.82 10.40 -10.12
CA TYR A 139 -5.72 10.39 -9.17
C TYR A 139 -5.58 11.74 -8.47
N LYS A 140 -5.57 12.84 -9.23
CA LYS A 140 -5.44 14.21 -8.72
C LYS A 140 -6.65 14.67 -7.93
N ASP A 141 -7.86 14.25 -8.30
CA ASP A 141 -9.11 14.61 -7.61
C ASP A 141 -9.18 14.05 -6.16
N GLN A 142 -8.36 13.06 -5.83
CA GLN A 142 -8.25 12.53 -4.47
C GLN A 142 -7.30 13.33 -3.57
N LEU A 143 -6.60 14.32 -4.12
CA LEU A 143 -5.46 14.97 -3.50
C LEU A 143 -5.63 16.49 -3.45
N THR A 144 -5.02 17.12 -2.45
CA THR A 144 -4.85 18.58 -2.43
C THR A 144 -3.73 19.00 -3.39
N SER A 145 -3.71 20.27 -3.80
CA SER A 145 -2.63 20.80 -4.66
C SER A 145 -1.24 20.61 -4.05
N GLN A 146 -1.10 20.72 -2.72
CA GLN A 146 0.16 20.45 -2.03
C GLN A 146 0.57 18.98 -2.16
N GLN A 147 -0.38 18.05 -1.95
CA GLN A 147 -0.11 16.62 -2.06
C GLN A 147 0.28 16.22 -3.49
N ILE A 148 -0.34 16.82 -4.51
CA ILE A 148 0.05 16.63 -5.91
C ILE A 148 1.51 17.07 -6.11
N SER A 149 1.87 18.27 -5.64
CA SER A 149 3.24 18.77 -5.73
C SER A 149 4.25 17.85 -5.03
N ASP A 150 3.88 17.27 -3.89
CA ASP A 150 4.75 16.38 -3.11
C ASP A 150 4.89 14.99 -3.74
N LEU A 151 3.89 14.55 -4.52
CA LEU A 151 3.79 13.17 -5.01
C LEU A 151 4.06 12.98 -6.50
N ASP A 152 3.97 14.01 -7.35
CA ASP A 152 4.10 13.86 -8.81
C ASP A 152 5.56 13.64 -9.28
N GLY A 153 6.55 13.96 -8.45
CA GLY A 153 7.98 13.80 -8.77
C GLY A 153 8.47 12.34 -8.86
N GLY A 154 9.75 12.14 -9.18
CA GLY A 154 10.38 10.83 -9.06
C GLY A 154 10.63 10.46 -7.59
N SER A 155 10.34 9.22 -7.18
CA SER A 155 10.73 8.71 -5.86
C SER A 155 10.80 7.18 -5.83
N ALA A 156 11.33 6.59 -4.75
CA ALA A 156 11.01 5.20 -4.45
C ALA A 156 9.50 5.08 -4.19
N ARG A 157 8.86 4.00 -4.67
CA ARG A 157 7.40 3.87 -4.65
C ARG A 157 7.00 2.54 -4.04
N THR A 158 5.88 2.56 -3.32
CA THR A 158 5.19 1.34 -2.91
C THR A 158 3.72 1.40 -3.25
N GLY A 159 3.11 0.25 -3.44
CA GLY A 159 1.69 0.14 -3.69
C GLY A 159 1.20 -1.28 -3.58
N VAL A 160 -0.11 -1.42 -3.52
CA VAL A 160 -0.78 -2.71 -3.46
C VAL A 160 -1.55 -2.89 -4.76
N LEU A 161 -1.26 -3.97 -5.46
CA LEU A 161 -2.08 -4.49 -6.55
C LEU A 161 -2.85 -5.70 -6.02
N ILE A 162 -4.10 -5.86 -6.43
CA ILE A 162 -4.94 -7.01 -6.06
C ILE A 162 -5.63 -7.60 -7.27
N ASN A 163 -5.97 -8.87 -7.17
CA ASN A 163 -6.93 -9.53 -8.06
C ASN A 163 -8.10 -10.06 -7.22
N THR A 164 -9.26 -9.44 -7.35
CA THR A 164 -10.43 -9.72 -6.49
C THR A 164 -11.04 -11.11 -6.73
N ASN A 165 -10.87 -11.68 -7.92
CA ASN A 165 -11.36 -13.02 -8.25
C ASN A 165 -10.51 -14.13 -7.60
N THR A 166 -9.18 -14.03 -7.74
CA THR A 166 -8.24 -15.02 -7.18
C THR A 166 -7.91 -14.78 -5.71
N LYS A 167 -8.30 -13.61 -5.18
CA LYS A 167 -8.00 -13.12 -3.83
C LYS A 167 -6.50 -12.99 -3.58
N ASP A 168 -5.74 -12.74 -4.65
CA ASP A 168 -4.30 -12.50 -4.60
C ASP A 168 -4.02 -11.03 -4.28
N VAL A 169 -3.03 -10.81 -3.42
CA VAL A 169 -2.47 -9.50 -3.05
C VAL A 169 -1.01 -9.46 -3.45
N TYR A 170 -0.60 -8.34 -4.02
CA TYR A 170 0.75 -8.09 -4.50
C TYR A 170 1.25 -6.81 -3.83
N LEU A 171 2.19 -6.96 -2.90
CA LEU A 171 2.89 -5.83 -2.27
C LEU A 171 4.07 -5.46 -3.17
N ILE A 172 4.02 -4.31 -3.82
CA ILE A 172 4.94 -3.93 -4.90
C ILE A 172 5.78 -2.74 -4.45
N MET A 173 7.09 -2.82 -4.66
CA MET A 173 8.04 -1.76 -4.38
C MET A 173 8.98 -1.52 -5.56
N SER A 174 9.23 -0.25 -5.88
CA SER A 174 10.39 0.21 -6.64
C SER A 174 11.32 1.00 -5.73
N ARG A 175 12.62 0.70 -5.81
CA ARG A 175 13.67 1.45 -5.12
C ARG A 175 14.23 2.61 -5.97
N ILE A 176 13.85 2.70 -7.23
CA ILE A 176 14.42 3.65 -8.19
C ILE A 176 13.87 5.03 -7.89
N LEU A 177 14.73 5.97 -7.51
CA LEU A 177 14.35 7.31 -7.05
C LEU A 177 13.77 8.22 -8.13
N THR A 178 13.77 7.79 -9.38
CA THR A 178 13.13 8.49 -10.50
C THR A 178 11.78 7.87 -10.88
N THR A 179 11.29 6.87 -10.13
CA THR A 179 9.99 6.24 -10.41
C THR A 179 8.85 7.20 -10.10
N THR A 180 8.11 7.59 -11.13
CA THR A 180 6.89 8.40 -11.00
C THR A 180 5.69 7.52 -10.62
N VAL A 181 4.56 8.15 -10.28
CA VAL A 181 3.29 7.43 -10.07
C VAL A 181 2.82 6.75 -11.36
N PHE A 182 2.98 7.41 -12.51
CA PHE A 182 2.70 6.82 -13.81
C PHE A 182 3.50 5.54 -14.04
N ASP A 183 4.79 5.55 -13.68
CA ASP A 183 5.68 4.39 -13.86
C ASP A 183 5.26 3.20 -13.01
N LEU A 184 4.95 3.43 -11.73
CA LEU A 184 4.42 2.39 -10.85
C LEU A 184 3.11 1.81 -11.41
N ARG A 185 2.15 2.68 -11.79
CA ARG A 185 0.87 2.27 -12.35
C ARG A 185 1.05 1.43 -13.61
N ARG A 186 1.92 1.87 -14.53
CA ARG A 186 2.22 1.14 -15.76
C ARG A 186 2.85 -0.22 -15.47
N ALA A 187 3.82 -0.29 -14.56
CA ALA A 187 4.45 -1.55 -14.17
C ALA A 187 3.45 -2.53 -13.53
N MET A 188 2.52 -2.03 -12.70
CA MET A 188 1.43 -2.86 -12.16
C MET A 188 0.50 -3.40 -13.25
N MET A 189 0.16 -2.56 -14.25
CA MET A 189 -0.64 -2.99 -15.40
C MET A 189 0.09 -4.03 -16.24
N GLU A 190 1.36 -3.78 -16.56
CA GLU A 190 2.19 -4.70 -17.34
C GLU A 190 2.34 -6.06 -16.64
N TYR A 191 2.63 -6.06 -15.33
CA TYR A 191 2.70 -7.29 -14.53
C TYR A 191 1.38 -8.09 -14.57
N ALA A 192 0.25 -7.39 -14.60
CA ALA A 192 -1.09 -8.00 -14.67
C ALA A 192 -1.55 -8.34 -16.10
N GLY A 193 -0.75 -8.05 -17.13
CA GLY A 193 -1.12 -8.22 -18.53
C GLY A 193 -2.21 -7.27 -19.01
N LEU A 194 -2.28 -6.07 -18.44
CA LEU A 194 -3.28 -5.04 -18.72
C LEU A 194 -2.76 -3.94 -19.65
N SER A 195 -3.66 -3.30 -20.37
CA SER A 195 -3.35 -2.19 -21.29
C SER A 195 -4.21 -0.95 -20.99
N GLU A 196 -3.67 0.23 -21.32
CA GLU A 196 -4.42 1.49 -21.24
C GLU A 196 -5.67 1.46 -22.12
N GLY A 197 -6.78 2.03 -21.65
CA GLY A 197 -8.08 1.99 -22.33
C GLY A 197 -8.79 0.64 -22.32
N GLY A 198 -8.14 -0.41 -21.81
CA GLY A 198 -8.75 -1.74 -21.64
C GLY A 198 -9.62 -1.87 -20.40
N SER A 199 -10.09 -3.09 -20.14
CA SER A 199 -10.75 -3.41 -18.86
C SER A 199 -9.73 -3.83 -17.82
N SER A 200 -9.80 -3.25 -16.62
CA SER A 200 -9.03 -3.76 -15.47
C SER A 200 -9.62 -5.06 -14.90
N GLY A 201 -10.85 -5.42 -15.25
CA GLY A 201 -11.55 -6.59 -14.72
C GLY A 201 -11.47 -6.67 -13.19
N TYR A 202 -10.90 -7.76 -12.69
CA TYR A 202 -10.69 -8.01 -11.25
C TYR A 202 -9.45 -7.34 -10.66
N TRP A 203 -8.63 -6.67 -11.46
CA TRP A 203 -7.42 -6.00 -10.99
C TRP A 203 -7.72 -4.60 -10.49
N LYS A 204 -7.17 -4.26 -9.33
CA LYS A 204 -7.27 -2.93 -8.72
C LYS A 204 -5.95 -2.59 -8.04
N GLY A 205 -5.59 -1.31 -7.99
CA GLY A 205 -4.31 -0.86 -7.44
C GLY A 205 -4.44 0.43 -6.65
N ILE A 206 -3.68 0.53 -5.56
CA ILE A 206 -3.50 1.76 -4.78
C ILE A 206 -2.02 2.09 -4.60
N LEU A 207 -1.71 3.38 -4.59
CA LEU A 207 -0.41 3.93 -4.18
C LEU A 207 -0.40 4.08 -2.64
N LEU A 208 0.73 3.73 -2.05
CA LEU A 208 1.02 3.85 -0.62
C LEU A 208 2.27 4.73 -0.39
N ASP A 209 2.66 4.92 0.88
CA ASP A 209 3.76 5.82 1.21
C ASP A 209 5.08 5.39 0.53
N GLY A 210 5.80 6.38 0.01
CA GLY A 210 6.98 6.16 -0.83
C GLY A 210 8.23 6.80 -0.23
N GLY A 211 9.14 7.20 -1.12
CA GLY A 211 10.38 7.88 -0.76
C GLY A 211 11.16 7.12 0.31
N ARG A 212 11.49 7.79 1.41
CA ARG A 212 12.26 7.19 2.51
C ARG A 212 11.49 6.13 3.29
N SER A 213 10.17 6.06 3.15
CA SER A 213 9.35 5.01 3.78
C SER A 213 9.39 3.70 3.02
N ALA A 214 9.69 3.73 1.72
CA ALA A 214 9.60 2.58 0.83
C ALA A 214 10.46 1.42 1.34
N GLN A 215 9.81 0.35 1.76
CA GLN A 215 10.45 -0.82 2.36
C GLN A 215 9.64 -2.06 2.01
N LEU A 216 10.33 -3.15 1.63
CA LEU A 216 9.73 -4.46 1.37
C LEU A 216 10.67 -5.55 1.90
N ARG A 217 10.12 -6.48 2.68
CA ARG A 217 10.85 -7.63 3.24
C ARG A 217 10.05 -8.91 3.07
N GLY A 218 10.66 -9.94 2.54
CA GLY A 218 10.14 -11.30 2.42
C GLY A 218 11.26 -12.31 2.61
N GLU A 219 11.00 -13.58 2.34
CA GLU A 219 11.97 -14.67 2.55
C GLU A 219 13.28 -14.46 1.78
N THR A 220 13.18 -14.11 0.49
CA THR A 220 14.34 -13.90 -0.40
C THR A 220 14.52 -12.43 -0.80
N ILE A 221 13.77 -11.53 -0.15
CA ILE A 221 13.75 -10.10 -0.45
C ILE A 221 14.00 -9.33 0.84
N ASP A 222 15.03 -8.48 0.87
CA ASP A 222 15.18 -7.46 1.92
C ASP A 222 15.61 -6.15 1.27
N TYR A 223 14.63 -5.31 0.95
CA TYR A 223 14.86 -3.97 0.41
C TYR A 223 14.25 -2.94 1.36
N THR A 224 15.02 -2.56 2.38
CA THR A 224 14.95 -1.21 2.93
C THR A 224 15.84 -0.33 2.07
N VAL A 225 15.35 0.75 1.46
CA VAL A 225 16.10 1.52 0.44
C VAL A 225 17.58 1.75 0.84
N LEU A 226 18.45 1.45 -0.12
CA LEU A 226 19.90 1.57 -0.05
C LEU A 226 20.36 3.02 -0.34
N SER A 227 21.52 3.35 0.21
CA SER A 227 22.29 4.61 0.12
C SER A 227 22.07 5.47 -1.16
N PRO A 228 21.97 6.80 -1.04
CA PRO A 228 22.23 7.61 0.16
C PRO A 228 20.99 7.81 1.06
N LEU A 229 19.80 7.38 0.62
CA LEU A 229 18.58 7.58 1.39
C LEU A 229 18.44 6.51 2.47
N VAL A 230 18.78 6.88 3.71
CA VAL A 230 18.51 6.05 4.88
C VAL A 230 16.99 5.90 5.02
N ALA A 231 16.50 4.66 4.83
CA ALA A 231 15.12 4.28 5.09
C ALA A 231 14.68 4.80 6.48
N ARG A 232 13.49 5.40 6.56
CA ARG A 232 12.94 5.89 7.82
C ARG A 232 12.07 4.81 8.47
N GLY A 233 11.96 4.86 9.79
CA GLY A 233 10.96 4.07 10.48
C GLY A 233 9.56 4.48 10.04
N VAL A 234 8.64 3.51 9.98
CA VAL A 234 7.23 3.74 9.66
C VAL A 234 6.35 3.29 10.84
N PRO A 235 5.25 3.99 11.14
CA PRO A 235 4.37 3.64 12.26
C PRO A 235 3.45 2.46 11.94
N GLN A 236 3.20 2.15 10.67
CA GLN A 236 2.27 1.11 10.26
C GLN A 236 2.77 0.38 9.01
N ILE A 237 2.54 -0.93 8.97
CA ILE A 237 2.95 -1.83 7.89
C ILE A 237 1.80 -2.75 7.46
N ILE A 238 1.90 -3.27 6.24
CA ILE A 238 1.16 -4.45 5.77
C ILE A 238 2.11 -5.63 5.93
N ALA A 239 1.79 -6.56 6.82
CA ALA A 239 2.57 -7.74 7.11
C ALA A 239 1.91 -9.02 6.59
N LEU A 240 2.69 -10.09 6.51
CA LEU A 240 2.20 -11.45 6.35
C LEU A 240 1.90 -12.06 7.73
N LYS A 241 0.82 -12.85 7.85
CA LYS A 241 0.52 -13.63 9.06
C LYS A 241 1.48 -14.80 9.20
N ASN A 242 1.67 -15.52 8.10
CA ASN A 242 2.58 -16.64 7.99
C ASN A 242 3.76 -16.24 7.10
N ASN A 243 4.92 -16.13 7.73
CA ASN A 243 6.19 -15.82 7.07
C ASN A 243 6.87 -17.07 6.48
N ASN A 244 6.27 -18.25 6.70
CA ASN A 244 6.73 -19.56 6.21
C ASN A 244 5.99 -19.99 4.94
#